data_AF-A0A9X2ACW6-F1
#
_entry.id   AF-A0A9X2ACW6-F1
#
_cell.length_a   1.000
_cell.length_b   1.000
_cell.length_c   1.000
_cell.angle_alpha   90.00
_cell.angle_beta   90.00
_cell.angle_gamma   90.00
#
_symmetry.space_group_name_H-M   'P 1'
#
loop_
_entity.id
_entity.type
_entity.pdbx_description
1 polymer ?
#
loop_
_entity_poly.entity_id
_entity_poly.type
_entity_poly.pdbx_seq_one_letter_code
_entity_poly.pdbx_strand_id
1 'polypeptide(L)'
;MDINRGEESNRTIMWIQGEYLGLQGTYKVPGYEFQLRNQTDKGQAGLQVLVASTQDTARTKDEIDKCAECVSDLISIAYGTFVSWSKIGTQRQRAIEWECEREILRPASVHELIDFRNLQQFFNETWSELYAMSPEERRLWRKLNHSIAVGRSEPIYPVPFLLLQATIEELTSSELILKWEKSYYIDNPSRRKTRPDLKDWLRRGIMTNTDESTWKQFESELPNKVEALFLKSFRERARALFDLYEVFIDDGHLKDFTSKRNSTHKGYQYEQGDWKIWSRVASPLQYLLLKKLGYTGPYYDYSKAPRQLTTMKVSEGSCEFEEGEQ
;
A
#
# COMPACT_ATOMS: atom_id res chain seq x y z
N MET A 1 -39.81 -14.90 -36.36
CA MET A 1 -38.52 -15.20 -35.71
C MET A 1 -37.92 -13.87 -35.35
N ASP A 2 -38.28 -13.34 -34.19
CA ASP A 2 -37.70 -12.11 -33.68
C ASP A 2 -36.36 -12.46 -33.02
N ILE A 3 -35.30 -11.93 -33.62
CA ILE A 3 -33.94 -12.01 -33.10
C ILE A 3 -33.93 -11.09 -31.87
N ASN A 4 -33.88 -11.70 -30.68
CA ASN A 4 -33.63 -11.03 -29.40
C ASN A 4 -32.43 -10.09 -29.53
N ARG A 5 -32.71 -8.80 -29.72
CA ARG A 5 -31.71 -7.74 -29.61
C ARG A 5 -31.40 -7.55 -28.13
N GLY A 6 -30.24 -8.05 -27.73
CA GLY A 6 -29.37 -7.51 -26.68
C GLY A 6 -30.04 -7.11 -25.35
N GLU A 7 -30.21 -8.07 -24.44
CA GLU A 7 -30.10 -7.74 -23.03
C GLU A 7 -28.62 -7.50 -22.73
N GLU A 8 -28.22 -6.22 -22.67
CA GLU A 8 -26.91 -5.84 -22.14
C GLU A 8 -26.82 -6.33 -20.69
N SER A 9 -25.86 -7.22 -20.43
CA SER A 9 -25.64 -7.71 -19.08
C SER A 9 -25.05 -6.59 -18.22
N ASN A 10 -25.77 -6.21 -17.15
CA ASN A 10 -25.30 -5.31 -16.09
C ASN A 10 -24.29 -5.96 -15.13
N ARG A 11 -23.71 -7.11 -15.51
CA ARG A 11 -22.82 -7.92 -14.66
C ARG A 11 -21.43 -8.04 -15.26
N THR A 12 -20.47 -7.50 -14.54
CA THR A 12 -19.03 -7.67 -14.76
C THR A 12 -18.57 -8.91 -14.00
N ILE A 13 -17.72 -9.73 -14.61
CA ILE A 13 -17.06 -10.83 -13.94
C ILE A 13 -15.55 -10.61 -13.94
N MET A 14 -14.95 -10.85 -12.79
CA MET A 14 -13.52 -10.73 -12.55
C MET A 14 -13.01 -12.06 -12.00
N TRP A 15 -11.84 -12.48 -12.46
CA TRP A 15 -11.13 -13.64 -11.95
C TRP A 15 -9.84 -13.18 -11.28
N ILE A 16 -9.68 -13.57 -10.02
CA ILE A 16 -8.47 -13.33 -9.24
C ILE A 16 -7.82 -14.68 -9.02
N GLN A 17 -6.61 -14.89 -9.55
CA GLN A 17 -5.89 -16.13 -9.35
C GLN A 17 -5.35 -16.25 -7.91
N GLY A 18 -5.47 -17.42 -7.30
CA GLY A 18 -4.98 -17.70 -5.94
C GLY A 18 -5.96 -18.50 -5.09
N GLU A 19 -5.48 -18.96 -3.93
CA GLU A 19 -6.30 -19.68 -2.95
C GLU A 19 -6.78 -18.71 -1.87
N TYR A 20 -8.04 -18.31 -1.94
CA TYR A 20 -8.63 -17.31 -1.04
C TYR A 20 -9.56 -18.00 -0.04
N LEU A 21 -9.00 -18.47 1.08
CA LEU A 21 -9.77 -19.11 2.15
C LEU A 21 -10.66 -18.08 2.85
N GLY A 22 -11.97 -18.34 2.94
CA GLY A 22 -12.92 -17.50 3.68
C GLY A 22 -13.56 -16.36 2.88
N LEU A 23 -13.08 -16.05 1.66
CA LEU A 23 -13.72 -15.07 0.76
C LEU A 23 -14.83 -15.70 -0.08
N GLN A 24 -15.97 -15.96 0.54
CA GLN A 24 -17.17 -16.39 -0.18
C GLN A 24 -18.38 -15.65 0.35
N GLY A 25 -19.34 -15.37 -0.54
CA GLY A 25 -20.60 -14.75 -0.15
C GLY A 25 -21.05 -13.67 -1.10
N THR A 26 -22.15 -13.02 -0.72
CA THR A 26 -22.71 -11.87 -1.42
C THR A 26 -22.51 -10.63 -0.54
N TYR A 27 -21.88 -9.63 -1.10
CA TYR A 27 -21.51 -8.39 -0.42
C TYR A 27 -22.16 -7.22 -1.11
N LYS A 28 -23.00 -6.48 -0.40
CA LYS A 28 -23.66 -5.28 -0.94
C LYS A 28 -22.89 -4.05 -0.53
N VAL A 29 -22.74 -3.08 -1.41
CA VAL A 29 -22.19 -1.74 -1.11
C VAL A 29 -23.03 -0.69 -1.84
N PRO A 30 -22.90 0.61 -1.55
CA PRO A 30 -23.65 1.64 -2.28
C PRO A 30 -23.47 1.54 -3.80
N GLY A 31 -24.54 1.20 -4.53
CA GLY A 31 -24.58 1.09 -5.99
C GLY A 31 -24.19 -0.29 -6.59
N TYR A 32 -23.66 -1.21 -5.78
CA TYR A 32 -23.07 -2.46 -6.27
C TYR A 32 -23.40 -3.66 -5.38
N GLU A 33 -23.49 -4.83 -5.99
CA GLU A 33 -23.48 -6.13 -5.32
C GLU A 33 -22.31 -6.96 -5.86
N PHE A 34 -21.52 -7.55 -4.97
CA PHE A 34 -20.42 -8.45 -5.29
C PHE A 34 -20.78 -9.87 -4.87
N GLN A 35 -20.60 -10.84 -5.76
CA GLN A 35 -20.66 -12.26 -5.41
C GLN A 35 -19.27 -12.86 -5.55
N LEU A 36 -18.71 -13.32 -4.43
CA LEU A 36 -17.39 -13.91 -4.35
C LEU A 36 -17.54 -15.43 -4.25
N ARG A 37 -16.87 -16.17 -5.14
CA ARG A 37 -16.93 -17.63 -5.20
C ARG A 37 -15.54 -18.19 -5.47
N ASN A 38 -15.04 -19.04 -4.59
CA ASN A 38 -13.85 -19.82 -4.90
C ASN A 38 -14.20 -20.85 -5.97
N GLN A 39 -13.39 -20.90 -7.02
CA GLN A 39 -13.58 -21.79 -8.15
C GLN A 39 -12.22 -22.25 -8.66
N THR A 40 -12.26 -23.26 -9.52
CA THR A 40 -11.10 -23.73 -10.26
C THR A 40 -11.35 -23.49 -11.74
N ASP A 41 -10.55 -22.65 -12.38
CA ASP A 41 -10.56 -22.44 -13.84
C ASP A 41 -9.33 -23.12 -14.45
N LYS A 42 -9.53 -24.08 -15.37
CA LYS A 42 -8.46 -24.83 -16.05
C LYS A 42 -7.40 -25.41 -15.10
N GLY A 43 -7.81 -25.92 -13.95
CA GLY A 43 -6.90 -26.52 -12.94
C GLY A 43 -6.17 -25.50 -12.06
N GLN A 44 -6.49 -24.20 -12.16
CA GLN A 44 -5.96 -23.16 -11.29
C GLN A 44 -7.04 -22.70 -10.31
N ALA A 45 -6.75 -22.78 -9.01
CA ALA A 45 -7.58 -22.19 -7.98
C ALA A 45 -7.61 -20.66 -8.12
N GLY A 46 -8.79 -20.08 -7.94
CA GLY A 46 -9.01 -18.66 -8.00
C GLY A 46 -10.31 -18.25 -7.32
N LEU A 47 -10.47 -16.94 -7.18
CA LEU A 47 -11.67 -16.28 -6.71
C LEU A 47 -12.37 -15.63 -7.91
N GLN A 48 -13.56 -16.13 -8.24
CA GLN A 48 -14.48 -15.46 -9.14
C GLN A 48 -15.21 -14.36 -8.36
N VAL A 49 -15.14 -13.14 -8.86
CA VAL A 49 -15.87 -11.99 -8.34
C VAL A 49 -16.85 -11.52 -9.41
N LEU A 50 -18.14 -11.71 -9.16
CA LEU A 50 -19.20 -11.15 -9.97
C LEU A 50 -19.60 -9.80 -9.39
N VAL A 51 -19.52 -8.74 -10.19
CA VAL A 51 -20.00 -7.42 -9.83
C VAL A 51 -21.30 -7.13 -10.58
N ALA A 52 -22.38 -6.94 -9.85
CA ALA A 52 -23.66 -6.48 -10.38
C ALA A 52 -23.93 -5.04 -9.98
N SER A 53 -24.49 -4.27 -10.90
CA SER A 53 -25.08 -2.96 -10.59
C SER A 53 -26.40 -3.12 -9.88
N THR A 54 -26.63 -2.29 -8.86
CA THR A 54 -28.00 -2.11 -8.34
C THR A 54 -28.83 -1.16 -9.20
N GLN A 55 -28.21 -0.53 -10.20
CA GLN A 55 -28.87 0.33 -11.19
C GLN A 55 -28.94 -0.38 -12.54
N ASP A 56 -30.07 -0.26 -13.25
CA ASP A 56 -30.36 -0.98 -14.50
C ASP A 56 -29.63 -0.43 -15.75
N THR A 57 -28.66 0.46 -15.58
CA THR A 57 -27.92 1.07 -16.69
C THR A 57 -26.69 0.26 -17.07
N ALA A 58 -26.51 0.07 -18.38
CA ALA A 58 -25.29 -0.50 -18.94
C ALA A 58 -24.06 0.33 -18.53
N ARG A 59 -22.97 -0.37 -18.20
CA ARG A 59 -21.75 0.23 -17.67
C ARG A 59 -20.75 0.51 -18.77
N THR A 60 -20.06 1.63 -18.64
CA THR A 60 -18.89 1.93 -19.47
C THR A 60 -17.72 1.06 -19.06
N LYS A 61 -16.77 0.84 -19.99
CA LYS A 61 -15.53 0.10 -19.72
C LYS A 61 -14.72 0.73 -18.58
N ASP A 62 -14.66 2.06 -18.53
CA ASP A 62 -13.91 2.76 -17.49
C ASP A 62 -14.51 2.56 -16.09
N GLU A 63 -15.84 2.49 -15.98
CA GLU A 63 -16.51 2.16 -14.72
C GLU A 63 -16.24 0.71 -14.29
N ILE A 64 -16.21 -0.21 -15.27
CA ILE A 64 -15.89 -1.63 -15.06
C ILE A 64 -14.47 -1.78 -14.53
N ASP A 65 -13.50 -1.17 -15.21
CA ASP A 65 -12.08 -1.21 -14.82
C ASP A 65 -11.88 -0.57 -13.44
N LYS A 66 -12.49 0.60 -13.19
CA LYS A 66 -12.42 1.27 -11.88
C LYS A 66 -12.99 0.40 -10.77
N CYS A 67 -14.13 -0.26 -11.02
CA CYS A 67 -14.78 -1.12 -10.05
C CYS A 67 -13.93 -2.37 -9.74
N ALA A 68 -13.38 -3.02 -10.76
CA ALA A 68 -12.51 -4.18 -10.60
C ALA A 68 -11.26 -3.83 -9.78
N GLU A 69 -10.62 -2.69 -10.07
CA GLU A 69 -9.48 -2.19 -9.30
C GLU A 69 -9.86 -1.93 -7.83
N CYS A 70 -11.02 -1.30 -7.56
CA CYS A 70 -11.48 -1.08 -6.17
C CYS A 70 -11.73 -2.39 -5.43
N VAL A 71 -12.37 -3.38 -6.05
CA VAL A 71 -12.62 -4.68 -5.41
C VAL A 71 -11.31 -5.41 -5.14
N SER A 72 -10.37 -5.39 -6.09
CA SER A 72 -9.04 -5.97 -5.92
C SER A 72 -8.27 -5.30 -4.77
N ASP A 73 -8.39 -3.98 -4.63
CA ASP A 73 -7.82 -3.22 -3.52
C ASP A 73 -8.44 -3.60 -2.17
N LEU A 74 -9.77 -3.68 -2.08
CA LEU A 74 -10.44 -4.09 -0.83
C LEU A 74 -10.01 -5.49 -0.41
N ILE A 75 -9.95 -6.44 -1.35
CA ILE A 75 -9.49 -7.80 -1.09
C ILE A 75 -8.01 -7.80 -0.65
N SER A 76 -7.16 -7.03 -1.34
CA SER A 76 -5.75 -6.85 -0.98
C SER A 76 -5.58 -6.35 0.45
N ILE A 77 -6.39 -5.37 0.85
CA ILE A 77 -6.33 -4.77 2.19
C ILE A 77 -6.79 -5.78 3.24
N ALA A 78 -7.94 -6.44 3.02
CA ALA A 78 -8.45 -7.44 3.95
C ALA A 78 -7.45 -8.60 4.16
N TYR A 79 -6.75 -9.02 3.11
CA TYR A 79 -5.74 -10.08 3.14
C TYR A 79 -4.33 -9.61 3.50
N GLY A 80 -4.15 -8.30 3.75
CA GLY A 80 -2.85 -7.71 4.07
C GLY A 80 -1.75 -8.06 3.05
N THR A 81 -2.14 -8.29 1.79
CA THR A 81 -1.28 -8.73 0.69
C THR A 81 -1.64 -8.02 -0.61
N PHE A 82 -0.85 -8.21 -1.66
CA PHE A 82 -1.22 -7.70 -2.98
C PHE A 82 -2.05 -8.73 -3.74
N VAL A 83 -3.26 -8.33 -4.10
CA VAL A 83 -4.19 -9.12 -4.90
C VAL A 83 -4.51 -8.33 -6.16
N SER A 84 -4.35 -8.98 -7.30
CA SER A 84 -4.63 -8.41 -8.61
C SER A 84 -5.45 -9.41 -9.45
N TRP A 85 -6.30 -8.90 -10.33
CA TRP A 85 -7.20 -9.69 -11.16
C TRP A 85 -6.54 -10.14 -12.46
N SER A 86 -6.61 -11.42 -12.79
CA SER A 86 -5.96 -11.98 -13.98
C SER A 86 -6.88 -12.04 -15.18
N LYS A 87 -8.20 -12.01 -14.99
CA LYS A 87 -9.15 -11.88 -16.11
C LYS A 87 -10.31 -10.98 -15.72
N ILE A 88 -10.81 -10.21 -16.67
CA ILE A 88 -12.06 -9.47 -16.54
C ILE A 88 -12.89 -9.65 -17.81
N GLY A 89 -14.20 -9.72 -17.63
CA GLY A 89 -15.13 -9.91 -18.71
C GLY A 89 -16.54 -9.52 -18.33
N THR A 90 -17.45 -9.72 -19.27
CA THR A 90 -18.89 -9.46 -19.08
C THR A 90 -19.64 -10.78 -19.12
N GLN A 91 -20.56 -10.99 -18.17
CA GLN A 91 -21.36 -12.22 -18.12
C GLN A 91 -22.68 -12.04 -18.89
N ARG A 92 -22.71 -12.37 -20.18
CA ARG A 92 -23.95 -12.32 -20.97
C ARG A 92 -24.71 -13.64 -20.87
N GLN A 93 -25.88 -13.62 -20.23
CA GLN A 93 -26.73 -14.79 -19.99
C GLN A 93 -25.98 -15.95 -19.30
N ARG A 94 -25.58 -17.00 -20.06
CA ARG A 94 -24.82 -18.16 -19.59
C ARG A 94 -23.37 -18.20 -20.08
N ALA A 95 -22.95 -17.23 -20.90
CA ALA A 95 -21.60 -17.16 -21.44
C ALA A 95 -20.80 -16.04 -20.75
N ILE A 96 -19.51 -16.28 -20.58
CA ILE A 96 -18.54 -15.27 -20.14
C ILE A 96 -17.74 -14.87 -21.37
N GLU A 97 -17.79 -13.59 -21.71
CA GLU A 97 -16.90 -12.99 -22.71
C GLU A 97 -15.75 -12.33 -21.95
N TRP A 98 -14.56 -12.93 -21.99
CA TRP A 98 -13.35 -12.34 -21.41
C TRP A 98 -12.84 -11.21 -22.31
N GLU A 99 -12.64 -10.03 -21.73
CA GLU A 99 -12.26 -8.81 -22.45
C GLU A 99 -10.78 -8.47 -22.23
N CYS A 100 -10.22 -8.85 -21.08
CA CYS A 100 -8.81 -8.67 -20.78
C CYS A 100 -8.29 -9.82 -19.91
N GLU A 101 -7.08 -10.28 -20.24
CA GLU A 101 -6.32 -11.24 -19.44
C GLU A 101 -4.94 -10.63 -19.10
N ARG A 102 -4.48 -10.86 -17.87
CA ARG A 102 -3.20 -10.41 -17.32
C ARG A 102 -2.52 -11.59 -16.65
N GLU A 103 -1.21 -11.70 -16.86
CA GLU A 103 -0.38 -12.63 -16.10
C GLU A 103 -0.08 -12.01 -14.72
N ILE A 104 -0.28 -12.80 -13.65
CA ILE A 104 -0.18 -12.30 -12.28
C ILE A 104 0.68 -13.21 -11.42
N LEU A 105 1.55 -12.56 -10.64
CA LEU A 105 2.32 -13.20 -9.59
C LEU A 105 1.40 -13.48 -8.40
N ARG A 106 1.33 -14.75 -7.98
CA ARG A 106 0.51 -15.18 -6.84
C ARG A 106 1.02 -14.56 -5.54
N PRO A 107 0.14 -14.13 -4.64
CA PRO A 107 0.57 -13.76 -3.29
C PRO A 107 1.16 -14.99 -2.57
N ALA A 108 2.36 -14.85 -2.01
CA ALA A 108 3.11 -15.93 -1.38
C ALA A 108 2.61 -16.31 0.03
N SER A 109 1.83 -15.45 0.68
CA SER A 109 1.22 -15.73 1.99
C SER A 109 0.00 -14.85 2.26
N VAL A 110 -0.94 -15.36 3.05
CA VAL A 110 -2.15 -14.66 3.50
C VAL A 110 -1.90 -14.03 4.87
N HIS A 111 -2.21 -12.74 4.99
CA HIS A 111 -2.12 -12.01 6.24
C HIS A 111 -3.44 -11.30 6.54
N GLU A 112 -4.36 -12.00 7.18
CA GLU A 112 -5.66 -11.43 7.53
C GLU A 112 -5.51 -10.16 8.37
N LEU A 113 -5.85 -9.00 7.79
CA LEU A 113 -5.85 -7.70 8.48
C LEU A 113 -7.20 -7.46 9.15
N ILE A 114 -8.29 -7.91 8.52
CA ILE A 114 -9.65 -7.84 9.02
C ILE A 114 -10.19 -9.26 9.13
N ASP A 115 -10.89 -9.56 10.23
CA ASP A 115 -11.63 -10.81 10.39
C ASP A 115 -12.61 -11.00 9.23
N PHE A 116 -12.51 -12.10 8.49
CA PHE A 116 -13.38 -12.34 7.33
C PHE A 116 -14.87 -12.39 7.66
N ARG A 117 -15.25 -12.65 8.91
CA ARG A 117 -16.64 -12.53 9.38
C ARG A 117 -17.17 -11.09 9.29
N ASN A 118 -16.28 -10.10 9.27
CA ASN A 118 -16.59 -8.67 9.19
C ASN A 118 -16.39 -8.09 7.78
N LEU A 119 -16.15 -8.92 6.76
CA LEU A 119 -15.93 -8.44 5.38
C LEU A 119 -17.07 -7.57 4.84
N GLN A 120 -18.32 -7.91 5.13
CA GLN A 120 -19.47 -7.10 4.70
C GLN A 120 -19.47 -5.71 5.33
N GLN A 121 -19.13 -5.61 6.62
CA GLN A 121 -18.98 -4.32 7.29
C GLN A 121 -17.81 -3.54 6.68
N PHE A 122 -16.66 -4.20 6.50
CA PHE A 122 -15.48 -3.61 5.88
C PHE A 122 -15.79 -3.06 4.49
N PHE A 123 -16.43 -3.83 3.61
CA PHE A 123 -16.82 -3.38 2.28
C PHE A 123 -17.79 -2.19 2.34
N ASN A 124 -18.79 -2.22 3.22
CA ASN A 124 -19.75 -1.12 3.38
C ASN A 124 -19.09 0.20 3.81
N GLU A 125 -18.22 0.14 4.81
CA GLU A 125 -17.61 1.34 5.39
C GLU A 125 -16.57 1.95 4.45
N THR A 126 -15.81 1.11 3.73
CA THR A 126 -14.64 1.55 2.96
C THR A 126 -14.90 1.82 1.49
N TRP A 127 -15.97 1.28 0.92
CA TRP A 127 -16.24 1.36 -0.53
C TRP A 127 -16.31 2.80 -1.04
N SER A 128 -17.13 3.63 -0.39
CA SER A 128 -17.38 5.00 -0.85
C SER A 128 -16.10 5.82 -0.92
N GLU A 129 -15.27 5.72 0.12
CA GLU A 129 -14.01 6.45 0.20
C GLU A 129 -13.02 5.96 -0.86
N LEU A 130 -12.81 4.64 -0.96
CA LEU A 130 -11.91 4.04 -1.95
C LEU A 130 -12.34 4.36 -3.38
N TYR A 131 -13.64 4.31 -3.66
CA TYR A 131 -14.18 4.59 -4.98
C TYR A 131 -14.09 6.07 -5.34
N ALA A 132 -14.10 6.97 -4.35
CA ALA A 132 -13.94 8.41 -4.55
C ALA A 132 -12.48 8.83 -4.77
N MET A 133 -11.49 8.07 -4.29
CA MET A 133 -10.06 8.39 -4.44
C MET A 133 -9.64 8.59 -5.90
N SER A 134 -8.72 9.53 -6.10
CA SER A 134 -8.06 9.70 -7.39
C SER A 134 -7.21 8.46 -7.74
N PRO A 135 -6.92 8.21 -9.04
CA PRO A 135 -6.01 7.15 -9.43
C PRO A 135 -4.64 7.25 -8.75
N GLU A 136 -4.10 8.47 -8.62
CA GLU A 136 -2.81 8.72 -7.97
C GLU A 136 -2.84 8.39 -6.48
N GLU A 137 -3.89 8.82 -5.77
CA GLU A 137 -4.05 8.59 -4.34
C GLU A 137 -4.19 7.09 -4.05
N ARG A 138 -5.07 6.40 -4.78
CA ARG A 138 -5.26 4.96 -4.66
C ARG A 138 -3.98 4.18 -4.96
N ARG A 139 -3.20 4.60 -5.96
CA ARG A 139 -1.88 4.01 -6.26
C ARG A 139 -0.93 4.12 -5.06
N LEU A 140 -0.91 5.25 -4.35
CA LEU A 140 -0.05 5.43 -3.17
C LEU A 140 -0.45 4.52 -2.01
N TRP A 141 -1.75 4.40 -1.73
CA TRP A 141 -2.27 3.50 -0.69
C TRP A 141 -2.05 2.03 -1.02
N ARG A 142 -2.23 1.65 -2.28
CA ARG A 142 -1.90 0.31 -2.79
C ARG A 142 -0.42 0.00 -2.64
N LYS A 143 0.46 0.97 -2.93
CA LYS A 143 1.91 0.85 -2.74
C LYS A 143 2.26 0.63 -1.27
N LEU A 144 1.56 1.26 -0.33
CA LEU A 144 1.74 1.01 1.10
C LEU A 144 1.39 -0.43 1.47
N ASN A 145 0.19 -0.89 1.11
CA ASN A 145 -0.23 -2.25 1.40
C ASN A 145 0.73 -3.29 0.79
N HIS A 146 1.16 -3.07 -0.45
CA HIS A 146 2.12 -3.93 -1.12
C HIS A 146 3.51 -3.91 -0.47
N SER A 147 4.03 -2.74 -0.11
CA SER A 147 5.33 -2.61 0.59
C SER A 147 5.33 -3.35 1.92
N ILE A 148 4.20 -3.33 2.63
CA ILE A 148 4.02 -4.07 3.88
C ILE A 148 3.92 -5.57 3.62
N ALA A 149 3.19 -5.99 2.59
CA ALA A 149 3.09 -7.39 2.19
C ALA A 149 4.46 -7.99 1.83
N VAL A 150 5.24 -7.29 1.00
CA VAL A 150 6.60 -7.72 0.58
C VAL A 150 7.51 -7.86 1.80
N GLY A 151 7.47 -6.91 2.72
CA GLY A 151 8.26 -6.98 3.95
C GLY A 151 7.95 -8.18 4.85
N ARG A 152 6.80 -8.81 4.67
CA ARG A 152 6.40 -10.05 5.35
C ARG A 152 6.78 -11.28 4.54
N SER A 153 6.41 -11.33 3.27
CA SER A 153 6.62 -12.54 2.45
C SER A 153 8.10 -12.82 2.19
N GLU A 154 8.91 -11.78 2.06
CA GLU A 154 10.33 -11.88 1.73
C GLU A 154 11.15 -10.99 2.69
N PRO A 155 11.51 -11.50 3.88
CA PRO A 155 12.31 -10.76 4.85
C PRO A 155 13.78 -10.65 4.43
N ILE A 156 14.04 -10.19 3.20
CA ILE A 156 15.37 -9.91 2.68
C ILE A 156 15.77 -8.52 3.16
N TYR A 157 16.17 -8.44 4.42
CA TYR A 157 16.62 -7.18 5.01
C TYR A 157 17.91 -6.70 4.32
N PRO A 158 18.02 -5.39 4.04
CA PRO A 158 17.21 -4.29 4.59
C PRO A 158 16.05 -3.79 3.70
N VAL A 159 15.73 -4.50 2.60
CA VAL A 159 14.74 -4.05 1.60
C VAL A 159 13.40 -3.61 2.22
N PRO A 160 12.81 -4.34 3.20
CA PRO A 160 11.55 -3.93 3.82
C PRO A 160 11.60 -2.56 4.51
N PHE A 161 12.74 -2.18 5.11
CA PHE A 161 12.92 -0.85 5.71
C PHE A 161 12.94 0.26 4.65
N LEU A 162 13.62 0.01 3.53
CA LEU A 162 13.76 0.98 2.44
C LEU A 162 12.43 1.21 1.71
N LEU A 163 11.69 0.13 1.42
CA LEU A 163 10.37 0.21 0.79
C LEU A 163 9.38 0.97 1.65
N LEU A 164 9.31 0.64 2.95
CA LEU A 164 8.38 1.30 3.86
C LEU A 164 8.74 2.78 4.06
N GLN A 165 10.04 3.11 4.14
CA GLN A 165 10.48 4.51 4.17
C GLN A 165 10.00 5.26 2.93
N ALA A 166 10.33 4.78 1.74
CA ALA A 166 9.99 5.47 0.49
C ALA A 166 8.47 5.74 0.41
N THR A 167 7.66 4.78 0.83
CA THR A 167 6.21 4.93 0.80
C THR A 167 5.69 5.93 1.84
N ILE A 168 6.24 5.97 3.06
CA ILE A 168 5.90 7.01 4.05
C ILE A 168 6.27 8.40 3.53
N GLU A 169 7.42 8.54 2.89
CA GLU A 169 7.86 9.82 2.32
C GLU A 169 6.94 10.32 1.20
N GLU A 170 6.45 9.40 0.36
CA GLU A 170 5.47 9.73 -0.69
C GLU A 170 4.10 10.06 -0.11
N LEU A 171 3.60 9.28 0.86
CA LEU A 171 2.32 9.55 1.53
C LEU A 171 2.33 10.88 2.29
N THR A 172 3.41 11.16 3.03
CA THR A 172 3.56 12.45 3.72
C THR A 172 3.58 13.61 2.74
N SER A 173 4.26 13.46 1.61
CA SER A 173 4.26 14.48 0.56
C SER A 173 2.87 14.65 -0.07
N SER A 174 2.11 13.57 -0.28
CA SER A 174 0.76 13.67 -0.87
C SER A 174 -0.28 14.25 0.11
N GLU A 175 -0.33 13.72 1.34
CA GLU A 175 -1.38 13.99 2.32
C GLU A 175 -1.14 15.28 3.12
N LEU A 176 0.12 15.59 3.46
CA LEU A 176 0.45 16.76 4.28
C LEU A 176 0.67 18.04 3.47
N ILE A 177 1.12 17.94 2.21
CA ILE A 177 1.23 19.14 1.34
C ILE A 177 -0.14 19.75 1.05
N LEU A 178 -1.22 18.94 1.09
CA LEU A 178 -2.58 19.43 0.92
C LEU A 178 -3.17 20.11 2.16
N LYS A 179 -2.71 19.74 3.38
CA LYS A 179 -3.25 20.27 4.65
C LYS A 179 -2.40 21.35 5.30
N TRP A 180 -1.11 21.41 5.01
CA TRP A 180 -0.22 22.46 5.50
C TRP A 180 -0.02 23.49 4.39
N GLU A 181 -0.69 24.63 4.50
CA GLU A 181 -0.36 25.80 3.69
C GLU A 181 1.15 26.06 3.82
N LYS A 182 1.88 25.75 2.74
CA LYS A 182 3.30 26.03 2.53
C LYS A 182 4.18 25.89 3.78
N SER A 183 4.50 24.67 4.19
CA SER A 183 5.62 24.44 5.11
C SER A 183 6.51 23.26 4.67
N TYR A 184 7.58 23.63 3.95
CA TYR A 184 8.91 22.98 3.89
C TYR A 184 8.99 21.45 3.72
N TYR A 185 8.28 20.88 2.75
CA TYR A 185 8.60 19.56 2.23
C TYR A 185 9.18 19.69 0.82
N ILE A 186 10.47 19.37 0.65
CA ILE A 186 11.10 19.29 -0.67
C ILE A 186 11.42 17.81 -0.95
N ASP A 187 10.74 17.22 -1.94
CA ASP A 187 11.03 15.87 -2.41
C ASP A 187 12.44 15.75 -3.05
N ASN A 188 12.97 14.53 -3.19
CA ASN A 188 14.31 14.31 -3.73
C ASN A 188 14.55 14.90 -5.14
N PRO A 189 13.62 14.79 -6.10
CA PRO A 189 13.72 15.48 -7.39
C PRO A 189 13.76 17.01 -7.29
N SER A 190 12.92 17.60 -6.46
CA SER A 190 12.81 19.04 -6.25
C SER A 190 14.03 19.57 -5.53
N ARG A 191 14.60 18.82 -4.57
CA ARG A 191 15.89 19.11 -3.91
C ARG A 191 17.03 19.28 -4.92
N ARG A 192 17.04 18.51 -6.00
CA ARG A 192 18.05 18.62 -7.06
C ARG A 192 17.87 19.91 -7.88
N LYS A 193 16.65 20.45 -7.95
CA LYS A 193 16.30 21.68 -8.70
C LYS A 193 16.46 22.97 -7.89
N THR A 194 16.20 22.98 -6.57
CA THR A 194 16.24 24.20 -5.73
C THR A 194 17.65 24.71 -5.39
N ARG A 195 18.69 23.91 -5.68
CA ARG A 195 20.09 24.21 -5.34
C ARG A 195 20.67 25.51 -5.92
N PRO A 196 20.39 25.92 -7.18
CA PRO A 196 20.98 27.12 -7.77
C PRO A 196 20.39 28.42 -7.18
N ASP A 197 19.07 28.56 -7.15
CA ASP A 197 18.40 29.82 -6.78
C ASP A 197 18.57 30.17 -5.30
N LEU A 198 18.55 29.16 -4.42
CA LEU A 198 18.76 29.34 -2.98
C LEU A 198 20.20 29.78 -2.66
N LYS A 199 21.18 29.23 -3.40
CA LYS A 199 22.60 29.60 -3.26
C LYS A 199 22.80 31.08 -3.61
N ASP A 200 22.17 31.54 -4.68
CA ASP A 200 22.23 32.93 -5.12
C ASP A 200 21.49 33.88 -4.17
N TRP A 201 20.41 33.43 -3.54
CA TRP A 201 19.71 34.21 -2.51
C TRP A 201 20.54 34.34 -1.22
N LEU A 202 21.11 33.26 -0.70
CA LEU A 202 21.95 33.28 0.51
C LEU A 202 23.21 34.13 0.33
N ARG A 203 23.84 34.06 -0.86
CA ARG A 203 25.00 34.86 -1.23
C ARG A 203 24.68 36.36 -1.29
N ARG A 204 23.46 36.72 -1.72
CA ARG A 204 23.01 38.13 -1.84
C ARG A 204 22.46 38.71 -0.54
N GLY A 205 21.81 37.89 0.30
CA GLY A 205 20.99 38.38 1.42
C GLY A 205 21.61 38.23 2.81
N ILE A 206 22.43 37.21 3.06
CA ILE A 206 22.90 36.87 4.42
C ILE A 206 24.41 37.07 4.58
N MET A 207 25.19 36.88 3.50
CA MET A 207 26.65 36.73 3.59
C MET A 207 27.46 37.80 2.85
N THR A 208 26.86 38.96 2.58
CA THR A 208 27.51 40.12 1.94
C THR A 208 28.72 40.67 2.71
N ASN A 209 28.88 40.30 3.99
CA ASN A 209 29.93 40.80 4.89
C ASN A 209 30.95 39.72 5.32
N THR A 210 31.09 38.65 4.54
CA THR A 210 31.97 37.52 4.87
C THR A 210 33.03 37.33 3.81
N ASP A 211 34.25 36.98 4.23
CA ASP A 211 35.35 36.74 3.31
C ASP A 211 35.17 35.47 2.47
N GLU A 212 35.90 35.40 1.36
CA GLU A 212 35.78 34.31 0.38
C GLU A 212 36.20 32.94 0.95
N SER A 213 37.04 32.92 1.99
CA SER A 213 37.47 31.69 2.65
C SER A 213 36.35 31.09 3.51
N THR A 214 35.65 31.94 4.25
CA THR A 214 34.46 31.60 5.05
C THR A 214 33.31 31.19 4.13
N TRP A 215 33.16 31.85 2.97
CA TRP A 215 32.19 31.43 1.97
C TRP A 215 32.49 30.03 1.41
N LYS A 216 33.75 29.71 1.06
CA LYS A 216 34.10 28.37 0.56
C LYS A 216 33.88 27.27 1.59
N GLN A 217 34.15 27.56 2.87
CA GLN A 217 33.86 26.63 3.97
C GLN A 217 32.35 26.47 4.21
N PHE A 218 31.60 27.58 4.18
CA PHE A 218 30.16 27.53 4.28
C PHE A 218 29.55 26.79 3.08
N GLU A 219 30.05 27.02 1.85
CA GLU A 219 29.61 26.40 0.60
C GLU A 219 29.86 24.88 0.57
N SER A 220 30.96 24.42 1.16
CA SER A 220 31.23 22.98 1.29
C SER A 220 30.30 22.30 2.30
N GLU A 221 29.86 23.03 3.34
CA GLU A 221 28.90 22.57 4.35
C GLU A 221 27.43 22.86 3.97
N LEU A 222 27.20 23.76 3.02
CA LEU A 222 25.88 24.27 2.62
C LEU A 222 24.96 23.16 2.16
N PRO A 223 25.37 22.19 1.32
CA PRO A 223 24.55 21.06 0.96
C PRO A 223 23.96 20.36 2.19
N ASN A 224 24.76 20.12 3.22
CA ASN A 224 24.37 19.38 4.40
C ASN A 224 23.51 20.22 5.36
N LYS A 225 23.80 21.53 5.50
CA LYS A 225 23.03 22.44 6.35
C LYS A 225 21.68 22.81 5.72
N VAL A 226 21.65 23.06 4.41
CA VAL A 226 20.41 23.26 3.62
C VAL A 226 19.59 21.97 3.61
N GLU A 227 20.22 20.82 3.38
CA GLU A 227 19.56 19.51 3.49
C GLU A 227 18.93 19.30 4.87
N ALA A 228 19.60 19.68 5.96
CA ALA A 228 19.03 19.62 7.30
C ALA A 228 17.93 20.67 7.56
N LEU A 229 17.99 21.85 6.94
CA LEU A 229 17.00 22.93 7.10
C LEU A 229 15.70 22.70 6.31
N PHE A 230 15.76 21.99 5.18
CA PHE A 230 14.60 21.70 4.32
C PHE A 230 14.03 20.29 4.50
N LEU A 231 14.70 19.43 5.27
CA LEU A 231 14.21 18.09 5.58
C LEU A 231 13.72 18.02 7.02
N LYS A 232 12.41 17.89 7.20
CA LYS A 232 11.93 17.19 8.40
C LYS A 232 12.50 15.79 8.41
N SER A 233 13.03 15.38 9.56
CA SER A 233 13.59 14.03 9.68
C SER A 233 12.53 12.99 9.29
N PHE A 234 12.93 11.81 8.80
CA PHE A 234 11.98 10.73 8.52
C PHE A 234 11.03 10.49 9.70
N ARG A 235 11.54 10.58 10.93
CA ARG A 235 10.75 10.41 12.16
C ARG A 235 9.65 11.45 12.31
N GLU A 236 9.95 12.72 12.01
CA GLU A 236 8.95 13.80 12.03
C GLU A 236 7.92 13.65 10.91
N ARG A 237 8.35 13.20 9.72
CA ARG A 237 7.45 12.89 8.60
C ARG A 237 6.49 11.77 8.97
N ALA A 238 7.02 10.65 9.45
CA ALA A 238 6.23 9.53 9.93
C ALA A 238 5.27 9.97 11.05
N ARG A 239 5.76 10.71 12.06
CA ARG A 239 4.92 11.21 13.16
C ARG A 239 3.78 12.10 12.67
N ALA A 240 4.07 13.07 11.80
CA ALA A 240 3.03 13.93 11.24
C ALA A 240 1.97 13.15 10.46
N LEU A 241 2.37 12.08 9.74
CA LEU A 241 1.44 11.18 9.09
C LEU A 241 0.57 10.42 10.10
N PHE A 242 1.15 9.90 11.18
CA PHE A 242 0.39 9.22 12.23
C PHE A 242 -0.57 10.17 12.97
N ASP A 243 -0.11 11.38 13.31
CA ASP A 243 -0.92 12.42 13.97
C ASP A 243 -2.11 12.83 13.10
N LEU A 244 -1.91 12.94 11.78
CA LEU A 244 -2.96 13.29 10.81
C LEU A 244 -4.16 12.32 10.85
N TYR A 245 -3.90 11.05 11.17
CA TYR A 245 -4.93 10.00 11.22
C TYR A 245 -5.26 9.56 12.65
N GLU A 246 -4.77 10.31 13.66
CA GLU A 246 -4.98 10.03 15.08
C GLU A 246 -4.53 8.61 15.48
N VAL A 247 -3.45 8.13 14.88
CA VAL A 247 -2.86 6.81 15.17
C VAL A 247 -1.66 7.00 16.10
N PHE A 248 -1.67 6.33 17.25
CA PHE A 248 -0.53 6.37 18.17
C PHE A 248 0.66 5.57 17.61
N ILE A 249 1.85 6.17 17.64
CA ILE A 249 3.12 5.49 17.41
C ILE A 249 4.11 5.87 18.51
N ASP A 250 4.78 4.87 19.09
CA ASP A 250 5.86 5.11 20.05
C ASP A 250 7.10 5.69 19.35
N ASP A 251 7.64 6.79 19.90
CA ASP A 251 8.78 7.47 19.29
C ASP A 251 10.08 6.64 19.33
N GLY A 252 10.22 5.76 20.32
CA GLY A 252 11.27 4.77 20.39
C GLY A 252 11.20 3.79 19.22
N HIS A 253 10.01 3.33 18.83
CA HIS A 253 9.85 2.47 17.65
C HIS A 253 10.32 3.16 16.36
N LEU A 254 9.98 4.44 16.16
CA LEU A 254 10.44 5.22 15.00
C LEU A 254 11.97 5.45 15.03
N LYS A 255 12.54 5.64 16.22
CA LYS A 255 13.98 5.79 16.41
C LYS A 255 14.72 4.50 16.03
N ASP A 256 14.27 3.36 16.53
CA ASP A 256 14.86 2.05 16.25
C ASP A 256 14.79 1.72 14.76
N PHE A 257 13.63 1.94 14.14
CA PHE A 257 13.43 1.78 12.70
C PHE A 257 14.40 2.65 11.88
N THR A 258 14.54 3.93 12.26
CA THR A 258 15.45 4.86 11.58
C THR A 258 16.91 4.43 11.75
N SER A 259 17.27 3.95 12.93
CA SER A 259 18.63 3.46 13.22
C SER A 259 18.98 2.24 12.36
N LYS A 260 18.08 1.25 12.28
CA LYS A 260 18.24 0.06 11.44
C LYS A 260 18.24 0.39 9.96
N ARG A 261 17.44 1.36 9.51
CA ARG A 261 17.54 1.85 8.15
C ARG A 261 18.89 2.52 7.88
N ASN A 262 19.40 3.34 8.79
CA ASN A 262 20.65 4.06 8.57
C ASN A 262 21.88 3.14 8.54
N SER A 263 21.83 1.96 9.17
CA SER A 263 22.90 0.96 9.07
C SER A 263 23.05 0.37 7.66
N THR A 264 22.06 0.54 6.78
CA THR A 264 22.16 0.14 5.35
C THR A 264 23.30 0.80 4.59
N HIS A 265 23.64 2.04 4.93
CA HIS A 265 24.76 2.77 4.34
C HIS A 265 26.12 2.30 4.87
N LYS A 266 26.15 1.38 5.85
CA LYS A 266 27.35 0.94 6.57
C LYS A 266 27.56 -0.58 6.55
N GLY A 267 26.98 -1.29 5.57
CA GLY A 267 27.06 -2.74 5.49
C GLY A 267 26.11 -3.43 6.45
N TYR A 268 24.81 -3.31 6.16
CA TYR A 268 23.73 -3.89 6.96
C TYR A 268 23.98 -5.36 7.31
N GLN A 269 23.80 -5.71 8.58
CA GLN A 269 23.76 -7.09 9.05
C GLN A 269 22.40 -7.35 9.66
N TYR A 270 21.75 -8.42 9.21
CA TYR A 270 20.48 -8.84 9.78
C TYR A 270 20.68 -9.34 11.20
N GLU A 271 19.88 -8.85 12.13
CA GLU A 271 19.84 -9.30 13.51
C GLU A 271 18.50 -9.95 13.84
N GLN A 272 18.54 -10.95 14.73
CA GLN A 272 17.36 -11.60 15.25
C GLN A 272 16.51 -10.58 16.04
N GLY A 273 15.49 -10.01 15.38
CA GLY A 273 14.65 -8.95 15.94
C GLY A 273 14.37 -7.80 14.98
N ASP A 274 15.08 -7.70 13.85
CA ASP A 274 14.83 -6.64 12.84
C ASP A 274 13.39 -6.67 12.33
N TRP A 275 12.78 -7.85 12.21
CA TRP A 275 11.37 -8.01 11.88
C TRP A 275 10.42 -7.41 12.92
N LYS A 276 10.78 -7.45 14.20
CA LYS A 276 9.99 -6.79 15.27
C LYS A 276 10.09 -5.28 15.14
N ILE A 277 11.28 -4.76 14.84
CA ILE A 277 11.51 -3.32 14.63
C ILE A 277 10.69 -2.84 13.43
N TRP A 278 10.71 -3.60 12.33
CA TRP A 278 9.92 -3.29 11.14
C TRP A 278 8.40 -3.36 11.40
N SER A 279 7.92 -4.45 12.01
CA SER A 279 6.47 -4.68 12.24
C SER A 279 5.83 -3.68 13.20
N ARG A 280 6.60 -3.16 14.17
CA ARG A 280 6.18 -2.06 15.07
C ARG A 280 5.87 -0.75 14.35
N VAL A 281 6.40 -0.55 13.14
CA VAL A 281 6.07 0.60 12.27
C VAL A 281 5.06 0.21 11.20
N ALA A 282 5.20 -0.97 10.60
CA ALA A 282 4.31 -1.43 9.53
C ALA A 282 2.86 -1.61 9.99
N SER A 283 2.61 -2.18 11.18
CA SER A 283 1.23 -2.47 11.62
C SER A 283 0.43 -1.20 11.91
N PRO A 284 0.99 -0.16 12.59
CA PRO A 284 0.32 1.14 12.69
C PRO A 284 0.02 1.80 11.33
N LEU A 285 0.87 1.60 10.31
CA LEU A 285 0.59 2.11 8.96
C LEU A 285 -0.56 1.38 8.26
N GLN A 286 -0.76 0.09 8.52
CA GLN A 286 -1.96 -0.61 8.06
C GLN A 286 -3.22 -0.07 8.73
N TYR A 287 -3.14 0.22 10.02
CA TYR A 287 -4.26 0.85 10.72
C TYR A 287 -4.56 2.25 10.16
N LEU A 288 -3.53 2.99 9.77
CA LEU A 288 -3.68 4.26 9.08
C LEU A 288 -4.45 4.12 7.75
N LEU A 289 -4.15 3.11 6.95
CA LEU A 289 -4.92 2.79 5.73
C LEU A 289 -6.41 2.49 6.05
N LEU A 290 -6.68 1.72 7.11
CA LEU A 290 -8.06 1.46 7.55
C LEU A 290 -8.77 2.74 8.00
N LYS A 291 -8.08 3.63 8.73
CA LYS A 291 -8.58 4.95 9.13
C LYS A 291 -8.86 5.86 7.93
N LYS A 292 -7.96 5.89 6.95
CA LYS A 292 -8.16 6.63 5.69
C LYS A 292 -9.45 6.19 5.00
N LEU A 293 -9.74 4.90 5.01
CA LEU A 293 -10.94 4.33 4.41
C LEU A 293 -12.19 4.45 5.30
N GLY A 294 -12.10 5.06 6.48
CA GLY A 294 -13.24 5.20 7.39
C GLY A 294 -13.66 3.90 8.08
N TYR A 295 -12.84 2.85 8.08
CA TYR A 295 -13.17 1.59 8.75
C TYR A 295 -13.10 1.73 10.27
N THR A 296 -14.15 1.30 10.95
CA THR A 296 -14.31 1.42 12.41
C THR A 296 -14.38 0.07 13.14
N GLY A 297 -14.43 -1.04 12.38
CA GLY A 297 -14.51 -2.38 12.94
C GLY A 297 -13.18 -2.90 13.50
N PRO A 298 -13.19 -4.14 14.04
CA PRO A 298 -12.00 -4.76 14.60
C PRO A 298 -10.99 -5.15 13.52
N TYR A 299 -9.71 -4.99 13.83
CA TYR A 299 -8.60 -5.37 12.96
C TYR A 299 -7.54 -6.13 13.77
N TYR A 300 -6.72 -6.93 13.09
CA TYR A 300 -5.61 -7.62 13.71
C TYR A 300 -4.39 -6.69 13.79
N ASP A 301 -4.04 -6.26 15.00
CA ASP A 301 -2.83 -5.49 15.27
C ASP A 301 -1.62 -6.41 15.51
N TYR A 302 -0.78 -6.51 14.50
CA TYR A 302 0.44 -7.32 14.55
C TYR A 302 1.64 -6.58 15.16
N SER A 303 1.49 -5.36 15.68
CA SER A 303 2.59 -4.61 16.29
C SER A 303 3.14 -5.27 17.56
N LYS A 304 2.28 -6.00 18.30
CA LYS A 304 2.60 -6.63 19.60
C LYS A 304 2.91 -8.12 19.50
N ALA A 305 2.27 -8.81 18.56
CA ALA A 305 2.45 -10.24 18.30
C ALA A 305 2.55 -10.47 16.80
N PRO A 306 3.66 -10.06 16.16
CA PRO A 306 3.78 -10.23 14.72
C PRO A 306 3.99 -11.73 14.46
N ARG A 307 3.24 -12.29 13.51
CA ARG A 307 3.35 -13.73 13.18
C ARG A 307 4.81 -14.03 12.85
N GLN A 308 5.38 -15.05 13.49
CA GLN A 308 6.71 -15.51 13.10
C GLN A 308 6.65 -15.91 11.63
N LEU A 309 7.55 -15.33 10.84
CA LEU A 309 7.73 -15.74 9.46
C LEU A 309 8.32 -17.15 9.51
N THR A 310 7.61 -18.12 8.95
CA THR A 310 8.20 -19.41 8.63
C THR A 310 9.28 -19.12 7.60
N THR A 311 10.52 -19.01 8.06
CA THR A 311 11.68 -18.87 7.17
C THR A 311 11.68 -20.08 6.24
N MET A 312 11.47 -19.86 4.93
CA MET A 312 11.96 -20.82 3.94
C MET A 312 13.47 -20.89 4.11
N LYS A 313 13.97 -21.94 4.76
CA LYS A 313 15.37 -22.33 4.59
C LYS A 313 15.49 -22.75 3.13
N VAL A 314 16.18 -21.95 2.34
CA VAL A 314 16.75 -22.45 1.08
C VAL A 314 17.92 -23.35 1.49
N SER A 315 17.63 -24.61 1.82
CA SER A 315 18.63 -25.67 1.70
C SER A 315 18.77 -25.98 0.23
N GLU A 316 20.01 -25.98 -0.27
CA GLU A 316 20.31 -26.46 -1.62
C GLU A 316 19.69 -27.85 -1.83
N GLY A 317 18.58 -27.92 -2.58
CA GLY A 317 18.07 -29.17 -3.13
C GLY A 317 16.81 -29.80 -2.54
N SER A 318 16.19 -29.28 -1.48
CA SER A 318 14.86 -29.79 -1.04
C SER A 318 14.07 -28.78 -0.20
N CYS A 319 12.77 -28.66 -0.51
CA CYS A 319 11.78 -27.96 0.32
C CYS A 319 11.16 -28.96 1.30
N GLU A 320 11.52 -28.86 2.58
CA GLU A 320 10.78 -29.51 3.66
C GLU A 320 10.16 -28.43 4.57
N PHE A 321 8.92 -28.65 4.97
CA PHE A 321 8.18 -27.81 5.90
C PHE A 321 8.36 -28.37 7.32
N GLU A 322 8.89 -27.58 8.24
CA GLU A 322 8.78 -27.88 9.68
C GLU A 322 7.83 -26.87 10.32
N GLU A 323 6.77 -27.37 10.94
CA GLU A 323 5.87 -26.58 11.80
C GLU A 323 6.58 -26.33 13.14
N GLY A 324 6.73 -25.07 13.52
CA GLY A 324 7.22 -24.71 14.86
C GLY A 324 6.12 -24.89 15.90
N GLU A 325 6.38 -25.71 16.93
CA GLU A 325 5.49 -25.94 18.07
C GLU A 325 5.19 -24.65 18.86
N GLN A 326 3.99 -24.61 19.46
CA GLN A 326 3.39 -23.49 20.20
C GLN A 326 4.08 -23.16 21.53
#